data_AF-A0A9I3GJL4-F1
#
_entry.id   AF-A0A9I3GJL4-F1
#
_cell.length_a   1.000
_cell.length_b   1.000
_cell.length_c   1.000
_cell.angle_alpha   90.00
_cell.angle_beta   90.00
_cell.angle_gamma   90.00
#
_symmetry.space_group_name_H-M   'P 1'
#
loop_
_entity.id
_entity.type
_entity.pdbx_description
1 polymer ?
#
loop_
_entity_poly.entity_id
_entity_poly.type
_entity_poly.pdbx_seq_one_letter_code
_entity_poly.pdbx_strand_id
1 'polypeptide(L)'
;MPRLLPQDVVRRCRQRPLPPVPDGVKLPVPANCQAECVLNVTRILMDHHFRVRQAVKVMVARVPNNTIAWKHLIETTVEKCYKMQVRNAFYLQDVAQNLISSQCIPSSIRFIECTFSIMYRDCPDAYWKHNDDRCRVFVTSLNNCQYLFHRLWDI
;
A
#
# COMPACT_ATOMS: atom_id res chain seq x y z
N MET A 1 12.34 9.28 -2.34
CA MET A 1 11.05 8.80 -1.83
C MET A 1 11.18 8.35 -0.37
N PRO A 2 10.44 8.95 0.59
CA PRO A 2 10.43 8.48 1.97
C PRO A 2 9.74 7.12 2.10
N ARG A 3 10.24 6.26 3.01
CA ARG A 3 9.56 4.99 3.34
C ARG A 3 8.38 5.27 4.26
N LEU A 4 7.16 5.22 3.72
CA LEU A 4 5.92 5.66 4.39
C LEU A 4 5.42 4.70 5.47
N LEU A 5 5.95 3.47 5.52
CA LEU A 5 5.63 2.46 6.53
C LEU A 5 6.88 2.14 7.38
N PRO A 6 6.73 1.79 8.67
CA PRO A 6 7.87 1.42 9.52
C PRO A 6 8.57 0.17 8.98
N GLN A 7 9.89 0.27 8.75
CA GLN A 7 10.64 -0.81 8.09
C GLN A 7 10.73 -2.08 8.94
N ASP A 8 10.82 -1.92 10.26
CA ASP A 8 10.87 -3.02 11.21
C ASP A 8 9.55 -3.83 11.18
N VAL A 9 8.42 -3.13 11.03
CA VAL A 9 7.10 -3.74 10.85
C VAL A 9 7.02 -4.47 9.52
N VAL A 10 7.44 -3.83 8.43
CA VAL A 10 7.45 -4.45 7.09
C VAL A 10 8.30 -5.72 7.08
N ARG A 11 9.53 -5.66 7.62
CA ARG A 11 10.43 -6.81 7.68
C ARG A 11 9.83 -7.96 8.50
N ARG A 12 9.26 -7.65 9.67
CA ARG A 12 8.63 -8.65 10.52
C ARG A 12 7.44 -9.32 9.84
N CYS A 13 6.61 -8.55 9.13
CA CYS A 13 5.46 -9.09 8.42
C CYS A 13 5.83 -9.92 7.20
N ARG A 14 6.94 -9.62 6.51
CA ARG A 14 7.45 -10.46 5.42
C ARG A 14 7.92 -11.84 5.88
N GLN A 15 8.50 -11.90 7.09
CA GLN A 15 9.00 -13.15 7.68
C GLN A 15 7.92 -13.98 8.35
N ARG A 16 6.68 -13.47 8.44
CA ARG A 16 5.58 -14.18 9.07
C ARG A 16 5.13 -15.34 8.18
N PRO A 17 4.93 -16.56 8.74
CA PRO A 17 4.36 -17.66 7.99
C PRO A 17 2.94 -17.31 7.52
N LEU A 18 2.61 -17.77 6.31
CA LEU A 18 1.27 -17.62 5.75
C LEU A 18 0.28 -18.52 6.50
N PRO A 19 -1.01 -18.12 6.57
CA PRO A 19 -2.03 -18.97 7.17
C PRO A 19 -2.13 -20.31 6.41
N PRO A 20 -2.43 -21.41 7.12
CA PRO A 20 -2.70 -22.70 6.48
C PRO A 20 -3.95 -22.57 5.60
N VAL A 21 -3.94 -23.27 4.47
CA VAL A 21 -4.99 -23.16 3.44
C VAL A 21 -5.95 -24.34 3.56
N PRO A 22 -7.25 -24.12 3.82
CA PRO A 22 -8.24 -25.20 3.81
C PRO A 22 -8.41 -25.81 2.42
N ASP A 23 -8.83 -27.07 2.38
CA ASP A 23 -9.09 -27.77 1.13
C ASP A 23 -10.13 -27.04 0.26
N GLY A 24 -9.87 -26.95 -1.04
CA GLY A 24 -10.74 -26.26 -2.00
C GLY A 24 -10.63 -24.73 -2.02
N VAL A 25 -9.83 -24.12 -1.14
CA VAL A 25 -9.54 -22.68 -1.13
C VAL A 25 -8.26 -22.41 -1.91
N LYS A 26 -8.27 -21.37 -2.76
CA LYS A 26 -7.03 -20.95 -3.44
C LYS A 26 -5.99 -20.49 -2.42
N LEU A 27 -4.72 -20.82 -2.72
CA LEU A 27 -3.58 -20.31 -1.97
C LEU A 27 -3.64 -18.77 -1.88
N PRO A 28 -3.44 -18.18 -0.69
CA PRO A 28 -3.42 -16.74 -0.55
C PRO A 28 -2.21 -16.17 -1.29
N VAL A 29 -2.41 -15.04 -1.95
CA VAL A 29 -1.28 -14.25 -2.48
C VAL A 29 -0.49 -13.77 -1.26
N PRO A 30 0.79 -14.14 -1.11
CA PRO A 30 1.56 -13.83 0.10
C PRO A 30 1.55 -12.34 0.44
N ALA A 31 1.60 -11.51 -0.60
CA ALA A 31 1.61 -10.06 -0.49
C ALA A 31 0.32 -9.49 0.14
N ASN A 32 -0.85 -10.13 -0.01
CA ASN A 32 -2.09 -9.71 0.66
C ASN A 32 -1.96 -9.86 2.18
N CYS A 33 -1.49 -11.03 2.64
CA CYS A 33 -1.32 -11.33 4.06
C CYS A 33 -0.22 -10.47 4.70
N GLN A 34 0.86 -10.23 3.97
CA GLN A 34 1.94 -9.36 4.43
C GLN A 34 1.46 -7.92 4.56
N ALA A 35 0.73 -7.39 3.57
CA ALA A 35 0.14 -6.07 3.63
C ALA A 35 -0.85 -5.95 4.80
N GLU A 36 -1.75 -6.91 4.96
CA GLU A 36 -2.69 -6.95 6.07
C GLU A 36 -1.97 -6.95 7.42
N CYS A 37 -0.92 -7.76 7.57
CA CYS A 37 -0.08 -7.76 8.77
C CYS A 37 0.49 -6.37 9.07
N VAL A 38 1.03 -5.67 8.06
CA VAL A 38 1.59 -4.33 8.24
C VAL A 38 0.51 -3.35 8.69
N LEU A 39 -0.65 -3.36 8.04
CA LEU A 39 -1.76 -2.49 8.42
C LEU A 39 -2.29 -2.79 9.83
N ASN A 40 -2.31 -4.05 10.23
CA ASN A 40 -2.73 -4.47 11.56
C ASN A 40 -1.74 -4.01 12.64
N VAL A 41 -0.44 -4.28 12.47
CA VAL A 41 0.60 -3.87 13.44
C VAL A 41 0.65 -2.34 13.60
N THR A 42 0.46 -1.60 12.50
CA THR A 42 0.40 -0.13 12.52
C THR A 42 -0.94 0.45 13.00
N ARG A 43 -1.92 -0.42 13.27
CA ARG A 43 -3.30 -0.08 13.66
C ARG A 43 -4.07 0.72 12.60
N ILE A 44 -3.59 0.72 11.36
CA ILE A 44 -4.31 1.27 10.21
C ILE A 44 -5.52 0.39 9.89
N LEU A 45 -5.37 -0.91 10.08
CA LEU A 45 -6.45 -1.88 10.04
C LEU A 45 -6.63 -2.42 11.46
N MET A 46 -7.85 -2.34 12.00
CA MET A 46 -8.20 -2.94 13.29
C MET A 46 -9.59 -3.54 13.17
N ASP A 47 -9.75 -4.78 13.60
CA ASP A 47 -11.04 -5.49 13.56
C ASP A 47 -11.69 -5.44 12.17
N HIS A 48 -10.88 -5.60 11.11
CA HIS A 48 -11.25 -5.46 9.70
C HIS A 48 -11.72 -4.06 9.25
N HIS A 49 -11.61 -3.05 10.12
CA HIS A 49 -11.95 -1.66 9.82
C HIS A 49 -10.71 -0.83 9.52
N PHE A 50 -10.72 -0.17 8.36
CA PHE A 50 -9.68 0.77 7.96
C PHE A 50 -9.84 2.11 8.68
N ARG A 51 -8.74 2.57 9.28
CA ARG A 51 -8.64 3.82 10.04
C ARG A 51 -7.82 4.83 9.25
N VAL A 52 -8.48 5.55 8.35
CA VAL A 52 -7.87 6.54 7.44
C VAL A 52 -6.99 7.56 8.19
N ARG A 53 -7.50 8.12 9.30
CA ARG A 53 -6.73 9.08 10.12
C ARG A 53 -5.46 8.47 10.71
N GLN A 54 -5.50 7.18 11.07
CA GLN A 54 -4.32 6.47 11.58
C GLN A 54 -3.31 6.21 10.45
N ALA A 55 -3.77 5.88 9.24
CA ALA A 55 -2.88 5.79 8.07
C ALA A 55 -2.14 7.11 7.82
N VAL A 56 -2.86 8.23 7.78
CA VAL A 56 -2.25 9.55 7.65
C VAL A 56 -1.21 9.77 8.75
N LYS A 57 -1.55 9.53 10.03
CA LYS A 57 -0.63 9.71 11.15
C LYS A 57 0.66 8.88 11.01
N VAL A 58 0.52 7.60 10.66
CA VAL A 58 1.66 6.68 10.48
C VAL A 58 2.57 7.18 9.35
N MET A 59 1.99 7.58 8.21
CA MET A 59 2.76 7.99 7.04
C MET A 59 3.40 9.37 7.19
N VAL A 60 2.68 10.34 7.79
CA VAL A 60 3.22 11.69 8.07
C VAL A 60 4.38 11.62 9.05
N ALA A 61 4.35 10.71 10.02
CA ALA A 61 5.48 10.49 10.93
C ALA A 61 6.74 9.95 10.22
N ARG A 62 6.68 9.66 8.91
CA ARG A 62 7.80 9.18 8.10
C ARG A 62 8.41 10.20 7.15
N VAL A 63 7.84 11.39 7.05
CA VAL A 63 8.39 12.47 6.24
C VAL A 63 9.12 13.49 7.12
N PRO A 64 10.06 14.29 6.58
CA PRO A 64 10.74 15.32 7.34
C PRO A 64 9.74 16.31 7.97
N ASN A 65 9.98 16.66 9.24
CA ASN A 65 9.19 17.68 9.96
C ASN A 65 9.22 19.01 9.18
N ASN A 66 8.13 19.78 9.25
CA ASN A 66 7.91 21.08 8.57
C ASN A 66 7.64 21.04 7.06
N THR A 67 7.42 19.85 6.47
CA THR A 67 7.06 19.78 5.04
C THR A 67 5.54 19.75 4.83
N ILE A 68 4.92 20.93 4.76
CA ILE A 68 3.48 21.08 4.48
C ILE A 68 3.08 20.34 3.21
N ALA A 69 3.92 20.37 2.18
CA ALA A 69 3.70 19.68 0.91
C ALA A 69 3.52 18.16 1.07
N TRP A 70 4.41 17.49 1.83
CA TRP A 70 4.27 16.04 2.08
C TRP A 70 3.02 15.72 2.90
N LYS A 71 2.72 16.53 3.92
CA LYS A 71 1.55 16.30 4.76
C LYS A 71 0.26 16.37 3.94
N HIS A 72 0.10 17.41 3.14
CA HIS A 72 -1.06 17.59 2.27
C HIS A 72 -1.17 16.47 1.22
N LEU A 73 -0.05 16.10 0.61
CA LEU A 73 -0.02 15.00 -0.36
C LEU A 73 -0.42 13.66 0.27
N ILE A 74 0.08 13.36 1.47
CA ILE A 74 -0.29 12.13 2.20
C ILE A 74 -1.78 12.13 2.53
N GLU A 75 -2.30 13.22 3.08
CA GLU A 75 -3.72 13.33 3.47
C GLU A 75 -4.65 13.10 2.27
N THR A 76 -4.39 13.79 1.15
CA THR A 76 -5.20 13.68 -0.06
C THR A 76 -5.06 12.29 -0.72
N THR A 77 -3.86 11.73 -0.74
CA THR A 77 -3.58 10.41 -1.32
C THR A 77 -4.23 9.28 -0.53
N VAL A 78 -4.06 9.27 0.79
CA VAL A 78 -4.63 8.24 1.66
C VAL A 78 -6.16 8.22 1.56
N GLU A 79 -6.80 9.39 1.58
CA GLU A 79 -8.26 9.52 1.42
C GLU A 79 -8.73 8.99 0.05
N LYS A 80 -7.99 9.35 -1.02
CA LYS A 80 -8.30 8.90 -2.39
C LYS A 80 -8.17 7.38 -2.52
N CYS A 81 -7.07 6.80 -2.05
CA CYS A 81 -6.83 5.36 -2.14
C CYS A 81 -7.77 4.56 -1.27
N TYR A 82 -8.15 5.07 -0.09
CA TYR A 82 -9.21 4.48 0.72
C TYR A 82 -10.53 4.40 -0.05
N LYS A 83 -10.98 5.50 -0.67
CA LYS A 83 -12.22 5.53 -1.47
C LYS A 83 -12.16 4.54 -2.64
N MET A 84 -11.05 4.50 -3.35
CA MET A 84 -10.90 3.68 -4.55
C MET A 84 -10.73 2.18 -4.27
N GLN A 85 -9.97 1.80 -3.24
CA GLN A 85 -9.53 0.42 -3.04
C GLN A 85 -10.22 -0.29 -1.88
N VAL A 86 -10.68 0.46 -0.88
CA VAL A 86 -11.29 -0.10 0.34
C VAL A 86 -12.81 0.09 0.30
N ARG A 87 -13.28 1.31 0.05
CA ARG A 87 -14.73 1.61 0.01
C ARG A 87 -15.38 1.00 -1.24
N ASN A 88 -14.75 1.17 -2.39
CA ASN A 88 -15.19 0.55 -3.65
C ASN A 88 -14.46 -0.78 -3.82
N ALA A 89 -14.92 -1.81 -3.11
CA ALA A 89 -14.26 -3.11 -3.06
C ALA A 89 -14.52 -3.94 -4.34
N PHE A 90 -13.94 -3.51 -5.47
CA PHE A 90 -14.07 -4.17 -6.77
C PHE A 90 -13.67 -5.66 -6.76
N TYR A 91 -12.81 -6.06 -5.83
CA TYR A 91 -12.35 -7.45 -5.68
C TYR A 91 -13.37 -8.38 -5.02
N LEU A 92 -14.47 -7.87 -4.45
CA LEU A 92 -15.46 -8.72 -3.78
C LEU A 92 -16.08 -9.74 -4.74
N GLN A 93 -16.25 -9.38 -6.01
CA GLN A 93 -16.73 -10.29 -7.04
C GLN A 93 -15.73 -11.44 -7.28
N ASP A 94 -14.44 -11.14 -7.36
CA ASP A 94 -13.38 -12.15 -7.53
C ASP A 94 -13.28 -13.09 -6.32
N VAL A 95 -13.47 -12.56 -5.10
CA VAL A 95 -13.52 -13.37 -3.88
C VAL A 95 -14.75 -14.27 -3.86
N ALA A 96 -15.92 -13.75 -4.24
CA ALA A 96 -17.16 -14.52 -4.32
C ALA A 96 -17.09 -15.67 -5.34
N GLN A 97 -16.32 -15.48 -6.42
CA GLN A 97 -16.09 -16.50 -7.45
C GLN A 97 -14.90 -17.44 -7.13
N ASN A 98 -14.34 -17.37 -5.92
CA ASN A 98 -13.14 -18.12 -5.51
C ASN A 98 -11.93 -17.91 -6.46
N LEU A 99 -11.88 -16.75 -7.14
CA LEU A 99 -10.77 -16.38 -8.01
C LEU A 99 -9.57 -15.90 -7.18
N ILE A 100 -9.83 -15.27 -6.03
CA ILE A 100 -8.85 -14.77 -5.08
C ILE A 100 -9.18 -15.33 -3.68
N SER A 101 -8.14 -15.73 -2.93
CA SER A 101 -8.30 -16.22 -1.56
C SER A 101 -8.89 -15.15 -0.63
N SER A 102 -9.87 -15.54 0.18
CA SER A 102 -10.49 -14.69 1.22
C SER A 102 -9.71 -14.68 2.54
N GLN A 103 -8.66 -15.49 2.68
CA GLN A 103 -7.92 -15.66 3.94
C GLN A 103 -7.22 -14.39 4.41
N CYS A 104 -6.88 -13.51 3.48
CA CYS A 104 -6.25 -12.22 3.75
C CYS A 104 -6.96 -11.14 2.95
N ILE A 105 -7.20 -9.99 3.57
CA ILE A 105 -7.98 -8.88 3.04
C ILE A 105 -7.26 -8.29 1.81
N PRO A 106 -7.78 -8.48 0.58
CA PRO A 106 -7.10 -8.04 -0.64
C PRO A 106 -6.99 -6.51 -0.77
N SER A 107 -7.91 -5.75 -0.17
CA SER A 107 -7.81 -4.28 -0.12
C SER A 107 -6.59 -3.78 0.65
N SER A 108 -5.99 -4.60 1.52
CA SER A 108 -4.78 -4.23 2.26
C SER A 108 -3.63 -3.88 1.34
N ILE A 109 -3.30 -4.77 0.40
CA ILE A 109 -2.21 -4.49 -0.54
C ILE A 109 -2.60 -3.40 -1.53
N ARG A 110 -3.83 -3.44 -2.08
CA ARG A 110 -4.28 -2.44 -3.05
C ARG A 110 -4.25 -1.02 -2.50
N PHE A 111 -4.62 -0.85 -1.22
CA PHE A 111 -4.50 0.42 -0.52
C PHE A 111 -3.05 0.90 -0.43
N ILE A 112 -2.13 0.01 -0.03
CA ILE A 112 -0.70 0.32 0.05
C ILE A 112 -0.16 0.67 -1.34
N GLU A 113 -0.39 -0.19 -2.33
CA GLU A 113 0.08 0.01 -3.70
C GLU A 113 -0.39 1.37 -4.24
N CYS A 114 -1.70 1.64 -4.22
CA CYS A 114 -2.28 2.91 -4.65
C CYS A 114 -1.61 4.11 -3.97
N THR A 115 -1.42 4.03 -2.64
CA THR A 115 -0.85 5.12 -1.87
C THR A 115 0.59 5.39 -2.31
N PHE A 116 1.40 4.33 -2.43
CA PHE A 116 2.79 4.47 -2.84
C PHE A 116 2.93 4.90 -4.31
N SER A 117 2.02 4.49 -5.20
CA SER A 117 2.02 4.94 -6.60
C SER A 117 1.86 6.45 -6.70
N ILE A 118 0.82 6.98 -6.05
CA ILE A 118 0.48 8.40 -6.12
C ILE A 118 1.56 9.20 -5.43
N MET A 119 2.02 8.76 -4.27
CA MET A 119 3.08 9.44 -3.52
C MET A 119 4.38 9.52 -4.34
N TYR A 120 4.71 8.49 -5.13
CA TYR A 120 5.91 8.48 -5.97
C TYR A 120 5.75 9.36 -7.20
N ARG A 121 4.59 9.27 -7.87
CA ARG A 121 4.25 10.09 -9.03
C ARG A 121 4.25 11.58 -8.68
N ASP A 122 3.64 11.94 -7.56
CA ASP A 122 3.41 13.32 -7.13
C ASP A 122 4.48 13.78 -6.12
N CYS A 123 5.66 13.13 -6.14
CA CYS A 123 6.79 13.49 -5.28
C CYS A 123 7.11 14.98 -5.45
N PRO A 124 7.11 15.80 -4.37
CA PRO A 124 7.33 17.24 -4.52
C PRO A 124 8.71 17.55 -5.13
N ASP A 125 8.75 18.56 -6.01
CA ASP A 125 9.94 18.92 -6.80
C ASP A 125 11.19 19.15 -5.94
N ALA A 126 11.04 19.74 -4.76
CA ALA A 126 12.13 19.96 -3.81
C ALA A 126 12.86 18.67 -3.36
N TYR A 127 12.22 17.51 -3.54
CA TYR A 127 12.78 16.19 -3.23
C TYR A 127 13.02 15.34 -4.49
N TRP A 128 12.66 15.86 -5.66
CA TRP A 128 12.84 15.18 -6.92
C TRP A 128 14.28 15.31 -7.40
N LYS A 129 14.93 14.17 -7.66
CA LYS A 129 16.28 14.15 -8.22
C LYS A 129 16.19 14.24 -9.74
N HIS A 130 16.10 15.47 -10.26
CA HIS A 130 16.01 15.73 -11.71
C HIS A 130 17.14 15.09 -12.53
N ASN A 131 18.29 14.84 -11.91
CA ASN A 131 19.47 14.27 -12.57
C ASN A 131 19.50 12.72 -12.54
N ASP A 132 18.48 12.04 -11.99
CA ASP A 132 18.38 10.58 -12.04
C ASP A 132 17.32 10.16 -13.08
N ASP A 133 17.77 9.79 -14.27
CA ASP A 133 16.90 9.35 -15.37
C ASP A 133 16.02 8.15 -14.99
N ARG A 134 16.43 7.34 -14.01
CA ARG A 134 15.63 6.19 -13.53
C ARG A 134 14.36 6.64 -12.81
N CYS A 135 14.40 7.79 -12.13
CA CYS A 135 13.21 8.36 -11.49
C CYS A 135 12.17 8.77 -12.54
N ARG A 136 12.61 9.42 -13.64
CA ARG A 136 11.73 9.84 -14.75
C ARG A 136 11.06 8.65 -15.43
N VAL A 137 11.85 7.64 -15.82
CA VAL A 137 11.33 6.42 -16.46
C VAL A 137 10.34 5.70 -15.55
N PHE A 138 10.63 5.60 -14.26
CA PHE A 138 9.74 4.95 -13.31
C PHE A 138 8.40 5.70 -13.16
N VAL A 139 8.38 7.03 -13.08
CA VAL A 139 7.13 7.80 -13.06
C VAL A 139 6.33 7.63 -14.34
N THR A 140 7.00 7.63 -15.51
CA THR A 140 6.34 7.32 -16.78
C THR A 140 5.69 5.94 -16.75
N SER A 141 6.38 4.92 -16.22
CA SER A 141 5.81 3.58 -16.04
C SER A 141 4.65 3.56 -15.05
N LEU A 142 4.70 4.30 -13.94
CA LEU A 142 3.59 4.40 -12.98
C LEU A 142 2.34 5.06 -13.58
N ASN A 143 2.53 6.03 -14.48
CA ASN A 143 1.42 6.69 -15.17
C ASN A 143 0.79 5.82 -16.25
N ASN A 144 1.60 4.97 -16.89
CA ASN A 144 1.20 4.25 -18.11
C ASN A 144 0.96 2.75 -17.89
N CYS A 145 1.31 2.19 -16.73
CA CYS A 145 1.12 0.78 -16.43
C CYS A 145 0.36 0.58 -15.11
N GLN A 146 -0.92 0.22 -15.20
CA GLN A 146 -1.79 -0.02 -14.05
C GLN A 146 -1.33 -1.19 -13.14
N TYR A 147 -0.49 -2.11 -13.63
CA TYR A 147 -0.18 -3.39 -12.97
C TYR A 147 1.20 -3.46 -12.27
N LEU A 148 1.98 -2.38 -12.24
CA LEU A 148 3.42 -2.45 -11.94
C LEU A 148 3.78 -2.65 -10.45
N PHE A 149 2.81 -2.77 -9.55
CA PHE A 149 3.07 -2.79 -8.10
C PHE A 149 3.38 -4.17 -7.50
N HIS A 150 3.21 -5.26 -8.24
CA HIS A 150 3.50 -6.60 -7.72
C HIS A 150 4.97 -6.82 -7.32
N ARG A 151 5.91 -5.97 -7.75
CA ARG A 151 7.34 -6.05 -7.41
C ARG A 151 7.85 -4.96 -6.45
N LEU A 152 6.98 -4.09 -5.92
CA LEU A 152 7.44 -2.93 -5.14
C LEU A 152 8.02 -3.28 -3.76
N TRP A 153 7.81 -4.52 -3.29
CA TRP A 153 8.40 -4.98 -2.04
C TRP A 153 9.91 -5.29 -2.17
N ASP A 154 10.47 -5.40 -3.37
CA ASP A 154 11.90 -5.73 -3.54
C ASP A 154 12.80 -4.50 -3.81
N ILE A 155 12.28 -3.28 -3.67
CA ILE A 155 13.01 -1.99 -3.78
C ILE A 155 13.14 -1.33 -2.40
#